data_AF-A0A0L0FFG9-F1
#
_entry.id   AF-A0A0L0FFG9-F1
#
_cell.length_a   1.000
_cell.length_b   1.000
_cell.length_c   1.000
_cell.angle_alpha   90.00
_cell.angle_beta   90.00
_cell.angle_gamma   90.00
#
_symmetry.space_group_name_H-M   'P 1'
#
loop_
_entity.id
_entity.type
_entity.pdbx_description
1 polymer ?
#
loop_
_entity_poly.entity_id
_entity_poly.type
_entity_poly.pdbx_seq_one_letter_code
_entity_poly.pdbx_strand_id
1 'polypeptide(L)'
;GRLIGVLDLKAPNPNCYECAEKPTASIEINMTTFTMADLTGLLKGALNMIQPDVQQGARVLISSDEDDGTCVNDDKTFNDMGLPSPLTVLEAEDFHQDYKLYLMMRHVVLPADVPYRITAGADSAPAPEKEVQPTKKRTFDEIDLANEPEGVKKMKIDDDDDIIAF
;
A
#
# COMPACT_ATOMS: atom_id res chain seq x y z
N GLY A 1 28.90 -28.54 -31.13
CA GLY A 1 28.40 -28.18 -29.80
C GLY A 1 27.73 -26.83 -29.89
N ARG A 2 26.56 -26.64 -29.27
CA ARG A 2 25.84 -25.35 -29.28
C ARG A 2 26.41 -24.46 -28.17
N LEU A 3 27.02 -23.33 -28.54
CA LEU A 3 27.67 -22.38 -27.63
C LEU A 3 26.72 -21.28 -27.09
N ILE A 4 25.46 -21.29 -27.51
CA ILE A 4 24.45 -20.33 -27.05
C ILE A 4 23.28 -21.13 -26.45
N GLY A 5 23.13 -21.04 -25.13
CA GLY A 5 21.97 -21.57 -24.42
C GLY A 5 20.77 -20.68 -24.70
N VAL A 6 19.68 -21.28 -25.17
CA VAL A 6 18.38 -20.61 -25.26
C VAL A 6 17.74 -20.75 -23.88
N LEU A 7 17.52 -19.64 -23.19
CA LEU A 7 16.79 -19.60 -21.92
C LEU A 7 15.35 -19.18 -22.21
N ASP A 8 14.39 -19.89 -21.61
CA ASP A 8 12.99 -19.52 -21.69
C ASP A 8 12.71 -18.25 -20.87
N LEU A 9 11.87 -17.37 -21.44
CA LEU A 9 11.40 -16.17 -20.75
C LEU A 9 10.48 -16.59 -19.61
N LYS A 10 10.73 -16.07 -18.41
CA LYS A 10 9.83 -16.24 -17.27
C LYS A 10 8.63 -15.31 -17.41
N ALA A 11 7.50 -15.73 -16.83
CA ALA A 11 6.35 -14.85 -16.67
C ALA A 11 6.69 -13.63 -15.78
N PRO A 12 5.97 -12.49 -15.94
CA PRO A 12 6.15 -11.32 -15.09
C PRO A 12 6.00 -11.63 -13.60
N ASN A 13 6.78 -10.97 -12.75
CA ASN A 13 6.67 -11.12 -11.30
C ASN A 13 5.40 -10.38 -10.80
N PRO A 14 4.43 -11.08 -10.19
CA PRO A 14 3.19 -10.43 -9.71
C PRO A 14 3.43 -9.43 -8.57
N ASN A 15 4.60 -9.48 -7.90
CA ASN A 15 5.00 -8.54 -6.85
C ASN A 15 6.04 -7.51 -7.35
N CYS A 16 6.21 -7.38 -8.66
CA CYS A 16 7.08 -6.35 -9.22
C CYS A 16 6.52 -4.97 -8.89
N TYR A 17 7.34 -4.09 -8.33
CA TYR A 17 6.96 -2.71 -8.05
C TYR A 17 6.87 -1.86 -9.32
N GLU A 18 7.21 -2.40 -10.49
CA GLU A 18 7.08 -1.71 -11.78
C GLU A 18 5.90 -2.26 -12.59
N CYS A 19 5.86 -3.57 -12.82
CA CYS A 19 4.93 -4.18 -13.78
C CYS A 19 3.73 -4.93 -13.18
N ALA A 20 3.58 -4.95 -11.85
CA ALA A 20 2.38 -5.49 -11.24
C ALA A 20 1.17 -4.57 -11.49
N GLU A 21 -0.04 -5.13 -11.50
CA GLU A 21 -1.28 -4.35 -11.68
C GLU A 21 -1.47 -3.27 -10.60
N LYS A 22 -0.99 -3.54 -9.39
CA LYS A 22 -0.97 -2.59 -8.27
C LYS A 22 0.41 -2.59 -7.63
N PRO A 23 1.36 -1.86 -8.22
CA PRO A 23 2.72 -1.89 -7.73
C PRO A 23 2.77 -1.31 -6.32
N THR A 24 3.42 -2.03 -5.41
CA THR A 24 3.50 -1.66 -3.99
C THR A 24 4.92 -1.87 -3.50
N ALA A 25 5.49 -0.86 -2.85
CA ALA A 25 6.78 -0.95 -2.17
C ALA A 25 6.59 -0.82 -0.65
N SER A 26 7.21 -1.71 0.12
CA SER A 26 7.26 -1.60 1.58
C SER A 26 8.61 -1.05 2.01
N ILE A 27 8.59 0.03 2.77
CA ILE A 27 9.80 0.78 3.13
C ILE A 27 9.80 0.97 4.65
N GLU A 28 10.88 0.56 5.30
CA GLU A 28 11.13 0.85 6.70
C GLU A 28 11.95 2.14 6.81
N ILE A 29 11.46 3.09 7.60
CA ILE A 29 12.11 4.38 7.88
C ILE A 29 11.94 4.75 9.34
N ASN A 30 12.82 5.61 9.84
CA ASN A 30 12.56 6.29 11.10
C ASN A 30 11.73 7.56 10.87
N MET A 31 10.40 7.48 11.04
CA MET A 31 9.48 8.62 10.86
C MET A 31 9.76 9.85 11.74
N THR A 32 10.61 9.75 12.77
CA THR A 32 10.99 10.90 13.61
C THR A 32 12.19 11.67 13.06
N THR A 33 12.95 11.10 12.11
CA THR A 33 14.18 11.71 11.58
C THR A 33 14.21 11.78 10.06
N PHE A 34 13.49 10.88 9.38
CA PHE A 34 13.42 10.81 7.93
C PHE A 34 12.56 11.96 7.39
N THR A 35 13.14 12.77 6.51
CA THR A 35 12.56 14.03 6.01
C THR A 35 11.79 13.85 4.69
N MET A 36 11.03 14.87 4.27
CA MET A 36 10.40 14.87 2.94
C MET A 36 11.45 14.95 1.82
N ALA A 37 12.57 15.65 2.04
CA ALA A 37 13.69 15.66 1.10
C ALA A 37 14.28 14.26 0.91
N ASP A 38 14.46 13.50 2.00
CA ASP A 38 14.93 12.11 1.94
C ASP A 38 13.96 11.22 1.16
N LEU A 39 12.64 11.44 1.33
CA LEU A 39 11.61 10.73 0.56
C LEU A 39 11.73 11.00 -0.93
N THR A 40 11.87 12.27 -1.33
CA THR A 40 12.11 12.64 -2.74
C THR A 40 13.37 12.00 -3.29
N GLY A 41 14.46 12.00 -2.50
CA GLY A 41 15.72 11.34 -2.86
C GLY A 41 15.59 9.83 -3.02
N LEU A 42 14.83 9.18 -2.15
CA LEU A 42 14.50 7.75 -2.25
C LEU A 42 13.70 7.46 -3.51
N LEU A 43 12.67 8.25 -3.81
CA LEU A 43 11.80 8.04 -4.98
C LEU A 43 12.56 8.18 -6.29
N LYS A 44 13.40 9.23 -6.40
CA LYS A 44 14.22 9.46 -7.59
C LYS A 44 15.38 8.47 -7.71
N GLY A 45 16.05 8.17 -6.61
CA GLY A 45 17.27 7.36 -6.60
C GLY A 45 17.03 5.86 -6.57
N ALA A 46 16.19 5.38 -5.65
CA ALA A 46 15.98 3.95 -5.42
C ALA A 46 14.78 3.38 -6.17
N LEU A 47 13.75 4.20 -6.43
CA LEU A 47 12.52 3.78 -7.12
C LEU A 47 12.40 4.35 -8.54
N ASN A 48 13.46 5.01 -9.02
CA ASN A 48 13.65 5.47 -10.40
C ASN A 48 12.52 6.38 -10.95
N MET A 49 11.90 7.19 -10.09
CA MET A 49 10.99 8.25 -10.52
C MET A 49 11.78 9.47 -11.04
N ILE A 50 11.26 10.18 -12.04
CA ILE A 50 11.85 11.40 -12.59
C ILE A 50 11.27 12.62 -11.87
N GLN A 51 9.95 12.72 -11.82
CA GLN A 51 9.18 13.84 -11.27
C GLN A 51 8.06 13.30 -10.38
N PRO A 52 8.39 12.87 -9.14
CA PRO A 52 7.41 12.26 -8.26
C PRO A 52 6.48 13.31 -7.64
N ASP A 53 5.19 13.04 -7.73
CA ASP A 53 4.11 13.65 -6.96
C ASP A 53 3.66 12.66 -5.88
N VAL A 54 3.59 13.11 -4.62
CA VAL A 54 3.28 12.23 -3.48
C VAL A 54 2.10 12.78 -2.69
N GLN A 55 1.09 11.93 -2.48
CA GLN A 55 -0.10 12.27 -1.74
C GLN A 55 -0.47 11.23 -0.67
N GLN A 56 -1.17 11.69 0.35
CA GLN A 56 -1.87 10.86 1.32
C GLN A 56 -3.37 11.16 1.23
N GLY A 57 -4.12 10.30 0.53
CA GLY A 57 -5.52 10.57 0.22
C GLY A 57 -5.64 11.88 -0.58
N ALA A 58 -6.34 12.88 -0.04
CA ALA A 58 -6.49 14.19 -0.68
C ALA A 58 -5.36 15.18 -0.39
N ARG A 59 -4.42 14.85 0.50
CA ARG A 59 -3.36 15.76 0.92
C ARG A 59 -2.10 15.54 0.07
N VAL A 60 -1.70 16.57 -0.67
CA VAL A 60 -0.41 16.60 -1.39
C VAL A 60 0.72 16.86 -0.39
N LEU A 61 1.77 16.04 -0.45
CA LEU A 61 2.96 16.13 0.40
C LEU A 61 4.17 16.64 -0.40
N ILE A 62 4.33 16.14 -1.62
CA ILE A 62 5.37 16.52 -2.57
C ILE A 62 4.67 16.74 -3.91
N SER A 63 4.92 17.87 -4.55
CA SER A 63 4.52 18.14 -5.93
C SER A 63 5.76 18.23 -6.81
N SER A 64 5.63 17.77 -8.05
CA SER A 64 6.63 17.97 -9.09
C SER A 64 6.61 19.40 -9.67
N ASP A 65 5.52 20.14 -9.46
CA ASP A 65 5.40 21.55 -9.80
C ASP A 65 5.97 22.43 -8.67
N GLU A 66 6.96 23.26 -8.99
CA GLU A 66 7.60 24.16 -8.03
C GLU A 66 6.62 25.25 -7.54
N ASP A 67 5.63 25.63 -8.35
CA ASP A 67 4.64 26.67 -8.03
C ASP A 67 3.64 26.23 -6.95
N ASP A 68 3.50 24.92 -6.70
CA ASP A 68 2.64 24.36 -5.64
C ASP A 68 3.22 24.57 -4.23
N GLY A 69 4.48 25.01 -4.12
CA GLY A 69 5.10 25.43 -2.86
C GLY A 69 5.36 24.31 -1.86
N THR A 70 5.39 23.04 -2.28
CA THR A 70 5.64 21.90 -1.37
C THR A 70 7.08 21.85 -0.84
N CYS A 71 8.02 22.56 -1.47
CA CYS A 71 9.44 22.64 -1.07
C CYS A 71 9.66 23.18 0.36
N VAL A 72 8.71 23.92 0.91
CA VAL A 72 8.77 24.40 2.31
C VAL A 72 8.68 23.26 3.34
N ASN A 73 8.36 22.04 2.89
CA ASN A 73 8.24 20.86 3.73
C ASN A 73 9.49 19.97 3.68
N ASP A 74 10.50 20.30 2.88
CA ASP A 74 11.66 19.44 2.61
C ASP A 74 12.37 19.00 3.89
N ASP A 75 12.56 19.91 4.83
CA ASP A 75 13.22 19.65 6.13
C ASP A 75 12.28 19.00 7.17
N LYS A 76 10.98 18.90 6.90
CA LYS A 76 10.00 18.34 7.85
C LYS A 76 10.05 16.83 7.82
N THR A 77 9.96 16.23 8.99
CA THR A 77 9.83 14.77 9.13
C THR A 77 8.39 14.31 8.91
N PHE A 78 8.19 13.00 8.81
CA PHE A 78 6.85 12.41 8.75
C PHE A 78 5.99 12.82 9.95
N ASN A 79 6.59 12.88 11.14
CA ASN A 79 5.91 13.33 12.34
C ASN A 79 5.58 14.82 12.32
N ASP A 80 6.47 15.67 11.83
CA ASP A 80 6.22 17.12 11.70
C ASP A 80 5.11 17.40 10.69
N MET A 81 5.00 16.55 9.67
CA MET A 81 3.91 16.56 8.72
C MET A 81 2.60 15.99 9.31
N GLY A 82 2.62 15.40 10.50
CA GLY A 82 1.44 14.80 11.13
C GLY A 82 0.96 13.51 10.45
N LEU A 83 1.88 12.76 9.81
CA LEU A 83 1.58 11.47 9.20
C LEU A 83 1.44 10.37 10.28
N PRO A 84 0.53 9.41 10.10
CA PRO A 84 0.26 8.38 11.10
C PRO A 84 1.43 7.39 11.27
N SER A 85 1.79 7.12 12.52
CA SER A 85 2.77 6.10 12.91
C SER A 85 2.05 4.96 13.66
N PRO A 86 2.41 3.67 13.49
CA PRO A 86 3.65 3.16 12.91
C PRO A 86 3.60 2.82 11.41
N LEU A 87 2.47 3.01 10.73
CA LEU A 87 2.32 2.72 9.30
C LEU A 87 1.62 3.89 8.61
N THR A 88 2.25 4.42 7.57
CA THR A 88 1.66 5.41 6.66
C THR A 88 1.63 4.79 5.26
N VAL A 89 0.50 4.91 4.56
CA VAL A 89 0.39 4.56 3.15
C VAL A 89 0.36 5.85 2.34
N LEU A 90 1.23 5.94 1.33
CA LEU A 90 1.31 7.06 0.40
C LEU A 90 1.07 6.56 -1.02
N GLU A 91 0.55 7.44 -1.86
CA GLU A 91 0.49 7.26 -3.30
C GLU A 91 1.58 8.15 -3.92
N ALA A 92 2.48 7.54 -4.67
CA ALA A 92 3.49 8.24 -5.44
C ALA A 92 3.20 8.04 -6.92
N GLU A 93 3.09 9.13 -7.66
CA GLU A 93 2.72 9.17 -9.07
C GLU A 93 3.77 9.97 -9.83
N ASP A 94 4.15 9.49 -11.00
CA ASP A 94 5.05 10.18 -11.91
C ASP A 94 4.35 10.29 -13.27
N PHE A 95 3.79 11.47 -13.54
CA PHE A 95 3.07 11.75 -14.78
C PHE A 95 3.98 11.73 -16.00
N HIS A 96 5.28 11.94 -15.85
CA HIS A 96 6.22 11.91 -16.96
C HIS A 96 6.37 10.49 -17.54
N GLN A 97 6.25 9.47 -16.68
CA GLN A 97 6.44 8.07 -17.04
C GLN A 97 5.16 7.22 -17.00
N ASP A 98 4.00 7.82 -16.71
CA ASP A 98 2.72 7.11 -16.49
C ASP A 98 2.88 5.98 -15.46
N TYR A 99 3.51 6.30 -14.33
CA TYR A 99 3.90 5.33 -13.31
C TYR A 99 3.31 5.70 -11.95
N LYS A 100 2.60 4.74 -11.34
CA LYS A 100 1.98 4.88 -10.02
C LYS A 100 2.41 3.76 -9.08
N LEU A 101 2.84 4.13 -7.89
CA LEU A 101 3.36 3.22 -6.87
C LEU A 101 2.72 3.53 -5.51
N TYR A 102 2.23 2.48 -4.83
CA TYR A 102 1.79 2.58 -3.45
C TYR A 102 2.96 2.34 -2.50
N LEU A 103 3.22 3.28 -1.61
CA LEU A 103 4.31 3.18 -0.63
C LEU A 103 3.74 2.83 0.75
N MET A 104 4.16 1.69 1.31
CA MET A 104 3.88 1.30 2.68
C MET A 104 5.06 1.69 3.57
N MET A 105 4.98 2.87 4.19
CA MET A 105 6.01 3.45 5.05
C MET A 105 5.84 2.94 6.49
N ARG A 106 6.77 2.11 6.97
CA ARG A 106 6.75 1.54 8.31
C ARG A 106 7.76 2.22 9.21
N HIS A 107 7.31 2.69 10.37
CA HIS A 107 8.17 3.24 11.39
C HIS A 107 9.04 2.14 12.02
N VAL A 108 10.36 2.28 11.88
CA VAL A 108 11.38 1.43 12.51
C VAL A 108 12.56 2.32 12.90
N VAL A 109 13.07 2.15 14.12
CA VAL A 109 14.33 2.79 14.52
C VAL A 109 15.49 2.01 13.91
N LEU A 110 16.05 2.55 12.83
CA LEU A 110 17.18 1.96 12.10
C LEU A 110 18.53 2.36 12.72
N PRO A 111 19.61 1.60 12.45
CA PRO A 111 20.97 2.04 12.75
C PRO A 111 21.27 3.43 12.15
N ALA A 112 22.13 4.21 12.80
CA ALA A 112 22.37 5.62 12.44
C ALA A 112 22.91 5.82 11.01
N ASP A 113 23.55 4.81 10.44
CA ASP A 113 24.12 4.78 9.09
C ASP A 113 23.14 4.26 8.02
N VAL A 114 21.92 3.87 8.41
CA VAL A 114 20.91 3.29 7.52
C VAL A 114 19.64 4.15 7.53
N PRO A 115 19.44 5.03 6.55
CA PRO A 115 18.29 5.94 6.53
C PRO A 115 16.96 5.23 6.22
N TYR A 116 16.99 4.18 5.40
CA TYR A 116 15.81 3.41 5.02
C TYR A 116 16.15 1.98 4.60
N ARG A 117 15.15 1.09 4.54
CA ARG A 117 15.24 -0.25 3.92
C ARG A 117 14.00 -0.55 3.09
N ILE A 118 14.18 -0.99 1.86
CA ILE A 118 13.08 -1.50 1.03
C ILE A 118 12.94 -3.01 1.31
N THR A 119 11.78 -3.43 1.80
CA THR A 119 11.50 -4.79 2.29
C THR A 119 10.59 -5.60 1.39
N ALA A 120 9.87 -4.94 0.49
CA ALA A 120 9.13 -5.57 -0.59
C ALA A 120 9.05 -4.58 -1.75
N GLY A 121 9.10 -5.07 -2.99
CA GLY A 121 9.11 -4.20 -4.17
C GLY A 121 10.49 -3.67 -4.55
N ALA A 122 11.57 -4.44 -4.33
CA ALA A 122 12.85 -4.25 -5.01
C ALA A 122 13.38 -5.66 -5.31
N ASP A 123 13.12 -6.16 -6.53
CA ASP A 123 13.48 -7.51 -7.03
C ASP A 123 13.38 -8.64 -6.00
N SER A 124 12.43 -8.51 -5.08
CA SER A 124 12.25 -9.46 -4.01
C SER A 124 11.63 -10.66 -4.69
N ALA A 125 12.46 -11.65 -5.02
CA ALA A 125 12.01 -12.94 -5.47
C ALA A 125 10.86 -13.35 -4.53
N PRO A 126 9.72 -13.86 -5.06
CA PRO A 126 8.65 -14.32 -4.20
C PRO A 126 9.28 -15.23 -3.15
N ALA A 127 9.04 -14.90 -1.86
CA ALA A 127 9.48 -15.75 -0.78
C ALA A 127 9.00 -17.17 -1.11
N PRO A 128 9.84 -18.22 -0.93
CA PRO A 128 9.43 -19.57 -1.24
C PRO A 128 8.11 -19.85 -0.55
N GLU A 129 7.11 -20.21 -1.36
CA GLU A 129 5.76 -20.53 -0.97
C GLU A 129 5.85 -21.60 0.12
N LYS A 130 5.63 -21.23 1.39
CA LYS A 130 5.41 -22.24 2.42
C LYS A 130 4.07 -22.86 2.11
N GLU A 131 4.11 -24.12 1.67
CA GLU A 131 2.95 -24.95 1.37
C GLU A 131 1.87 -24.77 2.44
N VAL A 132 0.78 -24.10 2.06
CA VAL A 132 -0.44 -24.07 2.85
C VAL A 132 -1.08 -25.45 2.71
N GLN A 133 -1.02 -26.24 3.79
CA GLN A 133 -1.71 -27.51 3.86
C GLN A 133 -3.23 -27.28 3.73
N PRO A 134 -3.95 -28.06 2.90
CA PRO A 134 -5.36 -27.83 2.63
C PRO A 134 -6.21 -28.25 3.83
N THR A 135 -6.82 -27.29 4.53
CA THR A 135 -7.91 -27.58 5.47
C THR A 135 -9.20 -27.82 4.69
N LYS A 136 -9.78 -28.99 4.94
CA LYS A 136 -10.90 -29.59 4.22
C LYS A 136 -12.14 -28.69 4.27
N LYS A 137 -12.70 -28.42 3.08
CA LYS A 137 -14.07 -27.94 2.91
C LYS A 137 -15.05 -28.95 3.52
N ARG A 138 -15.99 -28.49 4.33
CA ARG A 138 -17.25 -29.19 4.61
C ARG A 138 -18.39 -28.29 4.16
N THR A 139 -19.02 -28.69 3.07
CA THR A 139 -20.38 -28.29 2.67
C THR A 139 -21.37 -29.26 3.30
N PHE A 140 -22.46 -28.74 3.89
CA PHE A 140 -23.73 -29.46 3.98
C PHE A 140 -24.86 -28.47 4.31
N ASP A 141 -25.71 -28.20 3.31
CA ASP A 141 -27.06 -27.65 3.47
C ASP A 141 -28.04 -28.78 3.84
N GLU A 142 -29.07 -28.42 4.64
CA GLU A 142 -30.37 -29.11 4.89
C GLU A 142 -30.37 -30.45 5.67
N ILE A 143 -31.19 -30.79 6.68
CA ILE A 143 -32.33 -30.30 7.51
C ILE A 143 -32.26 -31.20 8.79
N ASP A 144 -32.87 -30.98 9.96
CA ASP A 144 -34.31 -31.06 10.23
C ASP A 144 -34.60 -30.86 11.75
N LEU A 145 -35.81 -30.35 11.98
CA LEU A 145 -36.61 -30.22 13.20
C LEU A 145 -36.13 -30.87 14.51
N ALA A 146 -36.01 -30.08 15.59
CA ALA A 146 -36.92 -30.11 16.75
C ALA A 146 -36.41 -29.27 17.95
N ASN A 147 -37.38 -28.61 18.60
CA ASN A 147 -37.36 -27.96 19.94
C ASN A 147 -37.03 -26.46 20.02
N GLU A 148 -38.10 -25.65 19.98
CA GLU A 148 -38.18 -24.37 20.70
C GLU A 148 -38.18 -24.62 22.23
N PRO A 149 -37.76 -23.63 23.04
CA PRO A 149 -38.81 -22.84 23.70
C PRO A 149 -38.54 -21.32 23.78
N GLU A 150 -39.61 -20.59 23.45
CA GLU A 150 -40.18 -19.41 24.09
C GLU A 150 -39.29 -18.21 24.50
N GLY A 151 -39.58 -17.03 23.91
CA GLY A 151 -39.20 -15.75 24.53
C GLY A 151 -39.07 -14.52 23.62
N VAL A 152 -39.97 -14.33 22.65
CA VAL A 152 -39.98 -13.13 21.77
C VAL A 152 -40.43 -11.88 22.55
N LYS A 153 -39.62 -10.81 22.54
CA LYS A 153 -40.12 -9.43 22.66
C LYS A 153 -39.89 -8.69 21.34
N LYS A 154 -41.01 -8.38 20.67
CA LYS A 154 -41.10 -7.63 19.40
C LYS A 154 -40.79 -6.15 19.65
N MET A 155 -39.89 -5.58 18.84
CA MET A 155 -39.78 -4.14 18.64
C MET A 155 -40.54 -3.82 17.35
N LYS A 156 -41.58 -2.99 17.44
CA LYS A 156 -42.39 -2.53 16.31
C LYS A 156 -41.64 -1.40 15.60
N ILE A 157 -41.53 -1.50 14.29
CA ILE A 157 -41.25 -0.38 13.39
C ILE A 157 -42.60 -0.06 12.77
N ASP A 158 -43.15 1.10 13.10
CA ASP A 158 -44.34 1.66 12.45
C ASP A 158 -43.82 2.44 11.23
N ASP A 159 -44.15 1.92 10.05
CA ASP A 159 -43.91 2.49 8.71
C ASP A 159 -45.17 3.27 8.34
N ASP A 160 -45.19 4.58 8.59
CA ASP A 160 -46.17 5.50 8.00
C ASP A 160 -45.59 6.94 7.94
N ASP A 161 -45.81 7.55 6.77
CA ASP A 161 -45.79 8.98 6.42
C ASP A 161 -44.53 9.66 5.82
N ASP A 162 -44.67 9.85 4.49
CA ASP A 162 -44.48 11.11 3.73
C ASP A 162 -43.16 11.38 2.99
N ILE A 163 -43.14 10.85 1.75
CA ILE A 163 -42.55 11.50 0.58
C ILE A 163 -43.24 12.85 0.35
N ILE A 164 -42.55 13.96 0.61
CA ILE A 164 -42.89 15.25 0.01
C ILE A 164 -41.93 15.54 -1.13
N ALA A 165 -42.46 15.41 -2.35
CA ALA A 165 -41.91 15.98 -3.56
C ALA A 165 -42.41 17.43 -3.69
N PHE A 166 -41.50 18.38 -3.82
CA PHE A 166 -41.46 19.42 -4.87
C PHE A 166 -40.14 20.18 -4.77
#